data_AF-A0A2E7Q6B9-F1
#
_entry.id   AF-A0A2E7Q6B9-F1
#
_cell.length_a   1.000
_cell.length_b   1.000
_cell.length_c   1.000
_cell.angle_alpha   90.00
_cell.angle_beta   90.00
_cell.angle_gamma   90.00
#
_symmetry.space_group_name_H-M   'P 1'
#
loop_
_entity.id
_entity.type
_entity.pdbx_description
1 polymer ?
#
loop_
_entity_poly.entity_id
_entity_poly.type
_entity_poly.pdbx_seq_one_letter_code
_entity_poly.pdbx_strand_id
1 'polypeptide(L)' 'MSEAFWVVKGNGPATFQHDTREQAEREAERLARQNPGRKFYVLETVCGFVKDDVRKFDLDVEPYNPF' A
#
# COMPACT_ATOMS: atom_id res chain seq x y z
N MET A 1 -8.62 -15.57 1.19
CA MET A 1 -7.58 -14.75 0.54
C MET A 1 -7.75 -13.34 1.06
N SER A 2 -6.69 -12.69 1.51
CA SER A 2 -6.76 -11.31 1.99
C SER A 2 -7.14 -10.38 0.83
N GLU A 3 -8.09 -9.46 1.04
CA GLU A 3 -8.38 -8.39 0.09
C GLU A 3 -7.39 -7.22 0.21
N ALA A 4 -6.36 -7.36 1.06
CA ALA A 4 -5.39 -6.31 1.25
C ALA A 4 -4.53 -6.12 0.00
N PHE A 5 -4.28 -4.86 -0.33
CA PHE A 5 -3.39 -4.47 -1.42
C PHE A 5 -2.41 -3.39 -0.96
N TRP A 6 -1.33 -3.27 -1.71
CA TRP A 6 -0.25 -2.32 -1.44
C TRP A 6 -0.22 -1.22 -2.50
N VAL A 7 0.05 0.03 -2.11
CA VAL A 7 0.22 1.16 -3.04
C VAL A 7 1.46 1.98 -2.70
N VAL A 8 2.10 2.56 -3.73
CA VAL A 8 3.21 3.50 -3.54
C VAL A 8 2.71 4.94 -3.65
N LYS A 9 2.90 5.72 -2.57
CA LYS A 9 2.55 7.14 -2.52
C LYS A 9 3.79 8.02 -2.58
N GLY A 10 3.84 8.92 -3.56
CA GLY A 10 4.78 10.04 -3.63
C GLY A 10 4.04 11.37 -3.82
N ASN A 11 4.70 12.36 -4.42
CA ASN A 11 4.06 13.65 -4.74
C ASN A 11 2.97 13.55 -5.83
N GLY A 12 2.94 12.47 -6.60
CA GLY A 12 1.96 12.20 -7.65
C GLY A 12 0.73 11.40 -7.18
N PRO A 13 -0.16 11.06 -8.13
CA PRO A 13 -1.26 10.13 -7.88
C PRO A 13 -0.72 8.73 -7.57
N ALA A 14 -1.37 8.00 -6.66
CA ALA A 14 -1.04 6.62 -6.30
C ALA A 14 -2.13 5.69 -6.87
N THR A 15 -1.96 5.27 -8.12
CA THR A 15 -3.02 4.60 -8.90
C THR A 15 -2.78 3.10 -9.11
N PHE A 16 -1.57 2.61 -8.88
CA PHE A 16 -1.23 1.21 -9.08
C PHE A 16 -1.28 0.44 -7.76
N GLN A 17 -2.05 -0.65 -7.74
CA GLN A 17 -2.15 -1.59 -6.63
C GLN A 17 -1.22 -2.78 -6.89
N HIS A 18 -0.45 -3.14 -5.87
CA HIS A 18 0.44 -4.29 -5.86
C HIS A 18 -0.14 -5.39 -4.99
N ASP A 19 0.06 -6.65 -5.41
CA ASP A 19 -0.46 -7.83 -4.70
C ASP A 19 0.36 -8.15 -3.45
N THR A 20 1.64 -7.76 -3.44
CA THR A 20 2.56 -8.03 -2.32
C THR A 20 3.35 -6.80 -1.92
N ARG A 21 3.77 -6.80 -0.65
CA ARG A 21 4.63 -5.76 -0.09
C ARG A 21 5.94 -5.62 -0.87
N GLU A 22 6.57 -6.72 -1.24
CA GLU A 22 7.87 -6.74 -1.95
C GLU A 22 7.75 -6.15 -3.36
N GLN A 23 6.59 -6.27 -4.00
CA GLN A 23 6.33 -5.60 -5.28
C GLN A 23 6.25 -4.08 -5.09
N ALA A 24 5.54 -3.61 -4.05
CA ALA A 24 5.41 -2.19 -3.74
C ALA A 24 6.74 -1.57 -3.28
N GLU A 25 7.54 -2.27 -2.48
CA GLU A 25 8.87 -1.82 -2.05
C GLU A 25 9.83 -1.67 -3.22
N ARG A 26 9.87 -2.66 -4.14
CA ARG A 26 10.69 -2.57 -5.37
C ARG A 26 10.28 -1.38 -6.23
N GLU A 27 8.99 -1.10 -6.33
CA GLU A 27 8.50 0.05 -7.09
C GLU A 27 8.85 1.38 -6.41
N ALA A 28 8.69 1.47 -5.09
CA ALA A 28 9.08 2.65 -4.31
C ALA A 28 10.59 2.94 -4.44
N GLU A 29 11.42 1.89 -4.36
CA GLU A 29 12.86 2.00 -4.56
C GLU A 29 13.20 2.47 -5.99
N ARG A 30 12.59 1.85 -7.01
CA ARG A 30 12.76 2.26 -8.41
C ARG A 30 12.43 3.73 -8.62
N LEU A 31 11.31 4.20 -8.05
CA LEU A 31 10.88 5.58 -8.15
C LEU A 31 11.80 6.55 -7.41
N ALA A 32 12.30 6.18 -6.23
CA ALA A 32 13.27 6.96 -5.47
C ALA A 32 14.59 7.13 -6.24
N ARG A 33 15.09 6.05 -6.87
CA ARG A 33 16.29 6.10 -7.73
C ARG A 33 16.12 7.03 -8.93
N GLN A 34 14.92 7.05 -9.54
CA GLN A 34 14.63 7.92 -10.68
C GLN A 34 14.36 9.38 -10.29
N ASN A 35 14.04 9.66 -9.02
CA ASN A 35 13.68 10.99 -8.55
C ASN A 35 14.44 11.34 -7.26
N PRO A 36 15.76 11.63 -7.34
CA PRO A 36 16.58 11.95 -6.17
C PRO A 36 15.98 13.08 -5.32
N GLY A 37 16.05 12.93 -3.99
CA GLY A 37 15.52 13.90 -3.03
C GLY A 37 14.00 13.84 -2.80
N ARG A 38 13.27 12.99 -3.55
CA ARG A 38 11.83 12.74 -3.31
C ARG A 38 11.62 11.53 -2.42
N LYS A 39 10.59 11.61 -1.59
CA LYS A 39 10.16 10.51 -0.70
C LYS A 39 9.03 9.72 -1.36
N PHE A 40 9.08 8.41 -1.20
CA PHE A 40 8.05 7.47 -1.62
C PHE A 40 7.73 6.58 -0.42
N TYR A 41 6.44 6.34 -0.20
CA TYR A 41 5.92 5.59 0.94
C TYR A 41 5.16 4.37 0.43
N VAL A 42 5.38 3.24 1.07
CA VAL A 42 4.62 2.01 0.84
C VAL A 42 3.45 2.01 1.84
N LEU A 43 2.23 1.88 1.33
CA LEU A 43 1.00 1.86 2.13
C LEU A 43 0.28 0.52 1.93
N GLU A 44 -0.32 0.01 3.01
CA GLU A 44 -1.18 -1.16 3.00
C GLU A 44 -2.63 -0.75 3.30
N THR A 45 -3.59 -1.41 2.67
CA THR A 45 -4.99 -1.29 3.09
C THR A 45 -5.22 -1.92 4.45
N VAL A 46 -5.78 -1.13 5.36
CA VAL A 46 -6.08 -1.57 6.72
C VAL A 46 -7.55 -1.97 6.93
N CYS A 47 -8.46 -1.42 6.13
CA CYS A 47 -9.89 -1.74 6.19
C CYS A 47 -10.62 -1.33 4.90
N GLY A 48 -11.81 -1.88 4.69
CA GLY A 48 -12.72 -1.54 3.59
C GLY A 48 -14.12 -1.19 4.10
N PHE A 49 -14.84 -0.35 3.35
CA PHE A 49 -16.24 -0.02 3.60
C PHE A 49 -17.04 -0.24 2.32
N VAL A 50 -18.11 -1.04 2.39
CA VAL A 50 -19.03 -1.28 1.29
C VAL A 50 -20.44 -0.93 1.75
N LYS A 51 -21.15 -0.11 0.96
CA LYS A 51 -22.56 0.23 1.23
C LYS A 51 -23.47 -0.77 0.53
N ASP A 52 -23.73 -1.87 1.22
CA ASP A 52 -24.81 -2.84 1.03
C ASP A 52 -25.22 -3.24 2.45
N ASP A 53 -26.39 -2.80 2.96
CA ASP A 53 -26.77 -2.89 4.40
C ASP A 53 -25.53 -2.88 5.32
N VAL A 54 -24.83 -1.74 5.32
CA VAL A 54 -23.44 -1.46 5.75
C VAL A 54 -22.76 -2.52 6.64
N ARG A 55 -21.64 -3.08 6.17
CA ARG A 55 -20.70 -3.91 6.94
C ARG A 55 -19.28 -3.32 6.92
N LYS A 56 -18.63 -3.22 8.09
CA LYS A 56 -17.20 -2.93 8.26
C LYS A 56 -16.46 -4.26 8.38
N PHE A 57 -15.32 -4.40 7.71
CA PHE A 57 -14.38 -5.50 7.94
C PHE A 57 -12.97 -4.94 8.11
N ASP A 58 -12.26 -5.51 9.08
CA ASP A 58 -10.85 -5.27 9.28
C ASP A 58 -10.08 -6.24 8.39
N LEU A 59 -8.96 -5.77 7.82
CA LEU A 59 -8.02 -6.63 7.13
C LEU A 59 -6.99 -7.09 8.17
N ASP A 60 -6.61 -8.37 8.14
CA ASP A 60 -5.58 -8.93 9.01
C ASP A 60 -4.23 -8.31 8.66
N VAL A 61 -3.99 -7.10 9.17
CA VAL A 61 -2.71 -6.40 9.07
C VAL A 61 -1.86 -6.91 10.21
N GLU A 62 -0.89 -7.78 9.91
CA GLU A 62 0.14 -8.06 10.88
C GLU A 62 0.87 -6.75 11.23
N PRO A 63 1.07 -6.44 12.53
CA PRO A 63 1.77 -5.23 12.91
C PRO A 63 3.17 -5.23 12.29
N TYR A 64 3.49 -4.16 11.55
CA TYR A 64 4.81 -3.98 10.96
C TYR A 64 5.89 -4.08 12.04
N ASN A 65 6.67 -5.17 12.00
CA ASN A 65 7.87 -5.33 12.80
C ASN A 65 9.10 -4.94 11.96
N PRO A 66 9.75 -3.80 12.22
CA PRO A 66 10.96 -3.38 11.52
C PRO A 66 12.24 -4.12 11.96
N PHE A 67 12.17 -5.06 12.90
CA PHE A 67 13.32 -5.73 13.53
C PHE A 67 13.28 -7.25 13.41
#